data_AF-A0A538CNN8-F1
#
_entry.id   AF-A0A538CNN8-F1
#
_cell.length_a   1.000
_cell.length_b   1.000
_cell.length_c   1.000
_cell.angle_alpha   90.00
_cell.angle_beta   90.00
_cell.angle_gamma   90.00
#
_symmetry.space_group_name_H-M   'P 1'
#
loop_
_entity.id
_entity.type
_entity.pdbx_description
1 polymer ?
#
loop_
_entity_poly.entity_id
_entity_poly.type
_entity_poly.pdbx_seq_one_letter_code
_entity_poly.pdbx_strand_id
1 'polypeptide(L)'
;MHLFHYHLVTSKVREVEARYLGKLGFTLVARHGRIGEETTSFESGYGWEDLDRMGFKLRLSEIERGAVNVVVQPGQWELPRVDHLGFALDEEDFVATLARAEVRELRVQEHGGRRTFVSTNAGYRLELHPPRDWLDDLLAGSPELHLAELHLRADDPELKASTLGELLAAPYTHDSVMLGDTLVRFVPDGPQGRPQLHAELFV
;
A
#
# COMPACT_ATOMS: atom_id res chain seq x y z
N MET A 1 8.79 -0.02 -13.62
CA MET A 1 8.28 -0.14 -12.23
C MET A 1 7.29 0.97 -11.89
N HIS A 2 6.16 0.63 -11.24
CA HIS A 2 5.17 1.60 -10.75
C HIS A 2 4.74 1.30 -9.29
N LEU A 3 4.68 2.33 -8.43
CA LEU A 3 3.99 2.27 -7.14
C LEU A 3 2.51 2.54 -7.37
N PHE A 4 1.69 1.50 -7.32
CA PHE A 4 0.25 1.60 -7.61
C PHE A 4 -0.62 1.33 -6.36
N HIS A 5 -0.01 0.82 -5.30
CA HIS A 5 -0.74 0.23 -4.18
C HIS A 5 -0.09 0.50 -2.83
N TYR A 6 -0.88 0.72 -1.79
CA TYR A 6 -0.38 0.75 -0.41
C TYR A 6 -1.45 0.38 0.63
N HIS A 7 -1.00 -0.31 1.67
CA HIS A 7 -1.85 -0.71 2.78
C HIS A 7 -1.64 0.19 4.00
N LEU A 8 -2.73 0.79 4.47
CA LEU A 8 -2.82 1.60 5.67
C LEU A 8 -3.44 0.81 6.82
N VAL A 9 -2.86 0.95 8.00
CA VAL A 9 -3.36 0.35 9.25
C VAL A 9 -3.75 1.44 10.22
N THR A 10 -4.99 1.43 10.68
CA THR A 10 -5.52 2.43 11.62
C THR A 10 -6.67 1.87 12.45
N SER A 11 -6.90 2.43 13.65
CA SER A 11 -8.13 2.25 14.42
C SER A 11 -9.31 3.05 13.87
N LYS A 12 -9.05 4.00 12.96
CA LYS A 12 -10.01 4.94 12.37
C LYS A 12 -10.38 4.59 10.93
N VAL A 13 -10.55 3.29 10.62
CA VAL A 13 -10.77 2.80 9.24
C VAL A 13 -11.90 3.53 8.53
N ARG A 14 -13.05 3.74 9.19
CA ARG A 14 -14.20 4.42 8.60
C ARG A 14 -13.92 5.88 8.24
N GLU A 15 -13.16 6.59 9.08
CA GLU A 15 -12.82 7.99 8.84
C GLU A 15 -11.84 8.12 7.67
N VAL A 16 -10.86 7.22 7.59
CA VAL A 16 -9.90 7.16 6.48
C VAL A 16 -10.60 6.78 5.18
N GLU A 17 -11.42 5.74 5.17
CA GLU A 17 -12.23 5.35 4.02
C GLU A 17 -13.10 6.53 3.54
N ALA A 18 -13.81 7.20 4.46
CA ALA A 18 -14.64 8.35 4.14
C ALA A 18 -13.85 9.52 3.54
N ARG A 19 -12.58 9.73 3.92
CA ARG A 19 -11.71 10.73 3.27
C ARG A 19 -11.49 10.38 1.80
N TYR A 20 -11.12 9.14 1.48
CA TYR A 20 -10.87 8.76 0.09
C TYR A 20 -12.14 8.83 -0.75
N LEU A 21 -13.24 8.27 -0.25
CA LEU A 21 -14.51 8.27 -0.97
C LEU A 21 -15.10 9.68 -1.11
N GLY A 22 -15.18 10.42 -0.01
CA GLY A 22 -15.92 11.69 0.04
C GLY A 22 -15.13 12.93 -0.36
N LYS A 23 -13.79 12.91 -0.26
CA LYS A 23 -12.95 14.09 -0.55
C LYS A 23 -12.00 13.89 -1.72
N LEU A 24 -11.52 12.66 -1.92
CA LEU A 24 -10.54 12.35 -2.97
C LEU A 24 -11.17 11.68 -4.20
N GLY A 25 -12.47 11.41 -4.17
CA GLY A 25 -13.24 10.88 -5.30
C GLY A 25 -12.98 9.41 -5.61
N PHE A 26 -12.34 8.67 -4.72
CA PHE A 26 -12.13 7.23 -4.89
C PHE A 26 -13.44 6.47 -4.82
N THR A 27 -13.46 5.27 -5.39
CA THR A 27 -14.59 4.35 -5.31
C THR A 27 -14.28 3.21 -4.35
N LEU A 28 -15.32 2.66 -3.71
CA LEU A 28 -15.20 1.46 -2.90
C LEU A 28 -15.25 0.24 -3.81
N VAL A 29 -14.14 -0.51 -3.86
CA VAL A 29 -14.10 -1.82 -4.53
C VAL A 29 -14.88 -2.80 -3.68
N ALA A 30 -14.39 -3.08 -2.47
CA ALA A 30 -15.08 -3.93 -1.51
C ALA A 30 -14.55 -3.79 -0.08
N ARG A 31 -15.41 -4.12 0.88
CA ARG A 31 -15.05 -4.39 2.27
C ARG A 31 -14.98 -5.89 2.48
N HIS A 32 -13.79 -6.41 2.72
CA HIS A 32 -13.56 -7.82 2.98
C HIS A 32 -13.51 -8.08 4.48
N GLY A 33 -14.14 -9.16 4.92
CA GLY A 33 -14.21 -9.48 6.35
C GLY A 33 -14.90 -10.81 6.59
N ARG A 34 -15.59 -10.91 7.73
CA ARG A 34 -16.32 -12.12 8.11
C ARG A 34 -17.60 -11.81 8.87
N ILE A 35 -18.56 -12.72 8.80
CA ILE A 35 -19.72 -12.80 9.70
C ILE A 35 -19.64 -14.15 10.40
N GLY A 36 -19.52 -14.15 11.72
CA GLY A 36 -19.15 -15.37 12.44
C GLY A 36 -17.80 -15.90 11.94
N GLU A 37 -17.77 -17.13 11.43
CA GLU A 37 -16.57 -17.77 10.87
C GLU A 37 -16.49 -17.67 9.34
N GLU A 38 -17.55 -17.23 8.67
CA GLU A 38 -17.63 -17.19 7.21
C GLU A 38 -16.96 -15.93 6.66
N THR A 39 -16.02 -16.11 5.73
CA THR A 39 -15.41 -14.99 5.00
C THR A 39 -16.39 -14.46 3.96
N THR A 40 -16.57 -13.14 3.92
CA THR A 40 -17.49 -12.48 2.98
C THR A 40 -16.95 -11.11 2.57
N SER A 41 -17.52 -10.55 1.50
CA SER A 41 -17.15 -9.24 0.96
C SER A 41 -18.40 -8.44 0.57
N PHE A 42 -18.36 -7.13 0.76
CA PHE A 42 -19.44 -6.22 0.38
C PHE A 42 -18.90 -5.07 -0.47
N GLU A 43 -19.43 -4.94 -1.68
CA GLU A 43 -19.14 -3.82 -2.59
C GLU A 43 -19.86 -2.53 -2.13
N SER A 44 -19.77 -1.49 -2.96
CA SER A 44 -20.58 -0.28 -2.78
C SER A 44 -22.08 -0.59 -2.67
N GLY A 45 -22.79 0.19 -1.84
CA GLY A 45 -24.24 0.02 -1.58
C GLY A 45 -24.60 -0.46 -0.18
N TYR A 46 -23.65 -1.01 0.58
CA TYR A 46 -23.84 -1.34 2.00
C TYR A 46 -23.25 -0.25 2.90
N GLY A 47 -24.09 0.33 3.76
CA GLY A 47 -23.64 1.28 4.77
C GLY A 47 -22.90 0.59 5.92
N TRP A 48 -22.03 1.32 6.62
CA TRP A 48 -21.38 0.79 7.83
C TRP A 48 -22.37 0.34 8.90
N GLU A 49 -23.50 1.03 9.04
CA GLU A 49 -24.57 0.67 9.97
C GLU A 49 -25.24 -0.66 9.61
N ASP A 50 -25.41 -0.95 8.31
CA ASP A 50 -25.94 -2.24 7.84
C ASP A 50 -24.98 -3.37 8.20
N LEU A 51 -23.69 -3.17 7.91
CA LEU A 51 -22.64 -4.14 8.21
C LEU A 51 -22.54 -4.41 9.72
N ASP A 52 -22.65 -3.37 10.56
CA ASP A 52 -22.68 -3.52 12.01
C ASP A 52 -23.86 -4.37 12.47
N ARG A 53 -25.06 -4.12 11.92
CA ARG A 53 -26.26 -4.93 12.23
C ARG A 53 -26.12 -6.39 11.80
N MET A 54 -25.39 -6.64 10.72
CA MET A 54 -25.09 -7.99 10.23
C MET A 54 -24.00 -8.69 11.06
N GLY A 55 -23.39 -8.02 12.03
CA GLY A 55 -22.29 -8.56 12.82
C GLY A 55 -20.98 -8.70 12.03
N PHE A 56 -20.85 -7.98 10.91
CA PHE A 56 -19.67 -8.01 10.05
C PHE A 56 -18.44 -7.50 10.80
N LYS A 57 -17.35 -8.27 10.70
CA LYS A 57 -16.03 -7.90 11.21
C LYS A 57 -15.11 -7.66 10.04
N LEU A 58 -14.79 -6.38 9.84
CA LEU A 58 -13.88 -5.95 8.78
C LEU A 58 -12.49 -6.57 8.96
N ARG A 59 -11.93 -7.04 7.85
CA ARG A 59 -10.51 -7.36 7.71
C ARG A 59 -9.77 -6.25 6.98
N LEU A 60 -10.33 -5.78 5.86
CA LEU A 60 -9.79 -4.65 5.10
C LEU A 60 -10.87 -4.03 4.20
N SER A 61 -10.70 -2.76 3.86
CA SER A 61 -11.48 -2.04 2.85
C SER A 61 -10.54 -1.69 1.70
N GLU A 62 -10.94 -2.06 0.48
CA GLU A 62 -10.21 -1.80 -0.75
C GLU A 62 -10.92 -0.71 -1.54
N ILE A 63 -10.16 0.30 -1.93
CA ILE A 63 -10.65 1.51 -2.58
C ILE A 63 -9.71 1.88 -3.73
N GLU A 64 -10.27 2.41 -4.81
CA GLU A 64 -9.51 2.61 -6.04
C GLU A 64 -9.95 3.87 -6.79
N ARG A 65 -8.98 4.47 -7.49
CA ARG A 65 -9.21 5.52 -8.48
C ARG A 65 -8.05 5.59 -9.47
N GLY A 66 -8.36 5.65 -10.77
CA GLY A 66 -7.35 5.65 -11.82
C GLY A 66 -6.37 4.49 -11.64
N ALA A 67 -5.08 4.78 -11.62
CA ALA A 67 -4.02 3.79 -11.41
C ALA A 67 -3.60 3.60 -9.93
N VAL A 68 -4.46 3.95 -8.97
CA VAL A 68 -4.14 3.88 -7.53
C VAL A 68 -5.14 3.02 -6.78
N ASN A 69 -4.64 1.96 -6.16
CA ASN A 69 -5.36 1.15 -5.19
C ASN A 69 -4.86 1.48 -3.77
N VAL A 70 -5.78 1.64 -2.82
CA VAL A 70 -5.46 1.85 -1.41
C VAL A 70 -6.26 0.84 -0.60
N VAL A 71 -5.59 0.20 0.35
CA VAL A 71 -6.26 -0.68 1.30
C VAL A 71 -6.16 -0.12 2.70
N VAL A 72 -7.28 -0.07 3.40
CA VAL A 72 -7.34 0.35 4.80
C VAL A 72 -7.79 -0.81 5.67
N GLN A 73 -6.98 -1.20 6.64
CA GLN A 73 -7.26 -2.32 7.55
C GLN A 73 -7.28 -1.89 9.02
N PRO A 74 -8.08 -2.57 9.88
CA PRO A 74 -8.11 -2.29 11.30
C PRO A 74 -6.74 -2.49 11.96
N GLY A 75 -6.41 -1.61 12.89
CA GLY A 75 -5.28 -1.77 13.79
C GLY A 75 -5.39 -0.85 15.00
N GLN A 76 -4.26 -0.68 15.70
CA GLN A 76 -4.23 -0.01 17.00
C GLN A 76 -3.91 1.48 16.96
N TRP A 77 -3.43 2.01 15.83
CA TRP A 77 -2.97 3.40 15.73
C TRP A 77 -4.06 4.31 15.20
N GLU A 78 -4.26 5.46 15.85
CA GLU A 78 -5.23 6.45 15.39
C GLU A 78 -4.88 7.00 14.00
N LEU A 79 -3.66 7.48 13.85
CA LEU A 79 -3.16 7.95 12.56
C LEU A 79 -2.68 6.77 11.68
N PRO A 80 -2.99 6.76 10.37
CA PRO A 80 -2.67 5.64 9.49
C PRO A 80 -1.18 5.36 9.39
N ARG A 81 -0.81 4.08 9.48
CA ARG A 81 0.57 3.63 9.24
C ARG A 81 0.64 2.67 8.08
N VAL A 82 1.72 2.74 7.30
CA VAL A 82 1.92 1.86 6.15
C VAL A 82 2.33 0.47 6.63
N ASP A 83 1.58 -0.55 6.24
CA ASP A 83 1.96 -1.96 6.37
C ASP A 83 2.92 -2.35 5.24
N HIS A 84 2.55 -2.03 4.01
CA HIS A 84 3.34 -2.31 2.83
C HIS A 84 3.00 -1.41 1.65
N LEU A 85 3.94 -1.36 0.70
CA LEU A 85 3.85 -0.67 -0.58
C LEU A 85 3.85 -1.71 -1.70
N GLY A 86 2.96 -1.57 -2.69
CA GLY A 86 2.77 -2.51 -3.77
C GLY A 86 3.29 -1.99 -5.11
N PHE A 87 4.09 -2.82 -5.79
CA PHE A 87 4.82 -2.45 -6.99
C PHE A 87 4.47 -3.35 -8.17
N ALA A 88 4.16 -2.71 -9.30
CA ALA A 88 4.11 -3.34 -10.61
C ALA A 88 5.52 -3.35 -11.20
N LEU A 89 6.08 -4.53 -11.39
CA LEU A 89 7.42 -4.73 -11.94
C LEU A 89 7.33 -5.49 -13.26
N ASP A 90 8.27 -5.22 -14.16
CA ASP A 90 8.50 -6.15 -15.26
C ASP A 90 9.19 -7.43 -14.73
N GLU A 91 9.31 -8.44 -15.59
CA GLU A 91 9.86 -9.75 -15.19
C GLU A 91 11.32 -9.65 -14.72
N GLU A 92 12.12 -8.79 -15.35
CA GLU A 92 13.53 -8.58 -14.99
C GLU A 92 13.66 -7.91 -13.63
N ASP A 93 12.95 -6.79 -13.42
CA ASP A 93 12.91 -6.05 -12.17
C ASP A 93 12.39 -6.92 -11.02
N PHE A 94 11.38 -7.76 -11.28
CA PHE A 94 10.83 -8.68 -10.28
C PHE A 94 11.89 -9.68 -9.81
N VAL A 95 12.54 -10.39 -10.74
CA VAL A 95 13.59 -11.37 -10.42
C VAL A 95 14.77 -10.70 -9.74
N ALA A 96 15.22 -9.55 -10.25
CA ALA A 96 16.35 -8.82 -9.70
C ALA A 96 16.07 -8.31 -8.28
N THR A 97 14.84 -7.85 -8.00
CA THR A 97 14.42 -7.42 -6.66
C THR A 97 14.44 -8.58 -5.67
N LEU A 98 13.96 -9.76 -6.06
CA LEU A 98 14.00 -10.94 -5.20
C LEU A 98 15.44 -11.41 -4.92
N ALA A 99 16.32 -11.36 -5.92
CA ALA A 99 17.74 -11.67 -5.74
C ALA A 99 18.40 -10.68 -4.75
N ARG A 100 18.09 -9.38 -4.84
CA ARG A 100 18.56 -8.38 -3.87
C ARG A 100 18.01 -8.64 -2.46
N ALA A 101 16.75 -9.07 -2.35
CA ALA A 101 16.17 -9.46 -1.06
C ALA A 101 16.90 -10.65 -0.43
N GLU A 102 17.22 -11.67 -1.23
CA GLU A 102 17.93 -12.88 -0.79
C GLU A 102 19.35 -12.57 -0.33
N VAL A 103 20.11 -11.77 -1.09
CA VAL A 103 21.47 -11.33 -0.71
C VAL A 103 21.48 -10.58 0.62
N ARG A 104 20.38 -9.90 0.94
CA ARG A 104 20.19 -9.15 2.18
C ARG A 104 19.55 -9.97 3.30
N GLU A 105 19.37 -11.28 3.08
CA GLU A 105 18.73 -12.21 4.02
C GLU A 105 17.34 -11.74 4.49
N LEU A 106 16.62 -11.01 3.62
CA LEU A 106 15.28 -10.53 3.92
C LEU A 106 14.28 -11.67 3.81
N ARG A 107 13.26 -11.64 4.68
CA ARG A 107 12.17 -12.63 4.63
C ARG A 107 11.30 -12.40 3.39
N VAL A 108 11.35 -13.35 2.46
CA VAL A 108 10.52 -13.44 1.25
C VAL A 108 9.34 -14.40 1.47
N GLN A 109 8.14 -14.01 1.04
CA GLN A 109 6.91 -14.81 1.18
C GLN A 109 6.06 -14.76 -0.08
N GLU A 110 6.08 -15.84 -0.84
CA GLU A 110 5.25 -16.01 -2.03
C GLU A 110 3.79 -16.31 -1.68
N HIS A 111 2.86 -15.71 -2.41
CA HIS A 111 1.43 -15.93 -2.24
C HIS A 111 0.82 -16.47 -3.52
N GLY A 112 0.83 -17.80 -3.67
CA GLY A 112 0.13 -18.52 -4.74
C GLY A 112 0.53 -18.10 -6.16
N GLY A 113 1.79 -17.71 -6.36
CA GLY A 113 2.30 -17.16 -7.61
C GLY A 113 1.74 -15.79 -8.00
N ARG A 114 0.84 -15.20 -7.19
CA ARG A 114 0.15 -13.93 -7.47
C ARG A 114 1.01 -12.71 -7.22
N ARG A 115 1.69 -12.74 -6.08
CA ARG A 115 2.51 -11.66 -5.56
C ARG A 115 3.50 -12.20 -4.54
N THR A 116 4.55 -11.45 -4.30
CA THR A 116 5.58 -11.81 -3.32
C THR A 116 5.78 -10.68 -2.33
N PHE A 117 5.81 -11.01 -1.04
CA PHE A 117 6.11 -10.03 0.00
C PHE A 117 7.56 -10.11 0.43
N VAL A 118 8.22 -8.97 0.53
CA VAL A 118 9.56 -8.83 1.11
C VAL A 118 9.46 -8.01 2.40
N SER A 119 9.93 -8.56 3.51
CA SER A 119 9.98 -7.85 4.79
C SER A 119 11.29 -7.06 4.88
N THR A 120 11.21 -5.74 4.89
CA THR A 120 12.38 -4.87 4.66
C THR A 120 13.30 -4.69 5.88
N ASN A 121 12.87 -5.12 7.06
CA ASN A 121 13.44 -4.75 8.37
C ASN A 121 13.43 -3.23 8.68
N ALA A 122 13.00 -2.38 7.74
CA ALA A 122 12.74 -0.96 7.93
C ALA A 122 11.31 -0.68 8.41
N GLY A 123 10.58 -1.68 8.91
CA GLY A 123 9.26 -1.51 9.51
C GLY A 123 8.07 -1.46 8.55
N TYR A 124 8.28 -1.61 7.24
CA TYR A 124 7.23 -1.86 6.24
C TYR A 124 7.64 -3.03 5.33
N ARG A 125 6.71 -3.52 4.49
CA ARG A 125 7.00 -4.58 3.51
C ARG A 125 6.86 -4.05 2.09
N LEU A 126 7.46 -4.75 1.13
CA LEU A 126 7.13 -4.57 -0.28
C LEU A 126 6.20 -5.71 -0.70
N GLU A 127 5.16 -5.39 -1.46
CA GLU A 127 4.33 -6.33 -2.20
C GLU A 127 4.72 -6.22 -3.68
N LEU A 128 5.32 -7.27 -4.23
CA LEU A 128 5.86 -7.26 -5.59
C LEU A 128 4.93 -8.05 -6.51
N HIS A 129 4.52 -7.43 -7.60
CA HIS A 129 3.73 -8.06 -8.66
C HIS A 129 4.56 -8.17 -9.93
N PRO A 130 4.73 -9.37 -10.50
CA PRO A 130 5.22 -9.53 -11.87
C PRO A 130 4.14 -9.07 -12.88
N PRO A 131 4.44 -8.99 -14.19
CA PRO A 131 3.47 -8.61 -15.21
C PRO A 131 2.20 -9.46 -15.17
N ARG A 132 1.03 -8.81 -15.20
CA ARG A 132 -0.29 -9.44 -15.15
C ARG A 132 -1.33 -8.55 -15.84
N ASP A 133 -2.24 -9.15 -16.61
CA ASP A 133 -3.27 -8.43 -17.38
C ASP A 133 -4.08 -7.43 -16.55
N TRP A 134 -4.56 -7.82 -15.36
CA TRP A 134 -5.36 -6.93 -14.50
C TRP A 134 -4.57 -5.70 -14.02
N LEU A 135 -3.24 -5.81 -13.94
CA LEU A 135 -2.39 -4.71 -13.51
C LEU A 135 -2.19 -3.72 -14.66
N ASP A 136 -2.10 -4.21 -15.89
CA ASP A 136 -2.08 -3.37 -17.09
C ASP A 136 -3.39 -2.58 -17.23
N ASP A 137 -4.54 -3.23 -16.97
CA ASP A 137 -5.85 -2.58 -16.95
C ASP A 137 -5.93 -1.46 -15.89
N LEU A 138 -5.43 -1.72 -14.68
CA LEU A 138 -5.37 -0.72 -13.61
C LEU A 138 -4.46 0.45 -14.00
N LEU A 139 -3.25 0.16 -14.47
CA LEU A 139 -2.26 1.19 -14.83
C LEU A 139 -2.70 2.03 -16.03
N ALA A 140 -3.53 1.48 -16.93
CA ALA A 140 -4.17 2.25 -18.00
C ALA A 140 -5.09 3.37 -17.48
N GLY A 141 -5.52 3.31 -16.21
CA GLY A 141 -6.24 4.38 -15.51
C GLY A 141 -5.39 5.59 -15.10
N SER A 142 -4.07 5.58 -15.34
CA SER A 142 -3.15 6.67 -14.97
C SER A 142 -3.54 8.06 -15.48
N PRO A 143 -4.16 8.24 -16.69
CA PRO A 143 -4.67 9.54 -17.13
C PRO A 143 -5.83 10.09 -16.30
N GLU A 144 -6.56 9.25 -15.56
CA GLU A 144 -7.61 9.71 -14.64
C GLU A 144 -7.00 10.19 -13.32
N LEU A 145 -6.10 9.37 -12.75
CA LEU A 145 -5.41 9.66 -11.51
C LEU A 145 -4.19 8.74 -11.36
N HIS A 146 -3.06 9.30 -10.94
CA HIS A 146 -1.93 8.51 -10.42
C HIS A 146 -1.29 9.16 -9.19
N LEU A 147 -0.54 8.37 -8.43
CA LEU A 147 0.19 8.84 -7.25
C LEU A 147 1.50 9.50 -7.68
N ALA A 148 1.58 10.83 -7.53
CA ALA A 148 2.80 11.59 -7.80
C ALA A 148 3.74 11.59 -6.59
N GLU A 149 3.21 11.78 -5.38
CA GLU A 149 4.02 11.80 -4.16
C GLU A 149 3.35 11.07 -2.99
N LEU A 150 4.14 10.31 -2.23
CA LEU A 150 3.75 9.70 -0.96
C LEU A 150 4.72 10.11 0.13
N HIS A 151 4.22 10.84 1.13
CA HIS A 151 5.03 11.34 2.24
C HIS A 151 4.70 10.56 3.50
N LEU A 152 5.73 10.05 4.15
CA LEU A 152 5.62 9.13 5.28
C LEU A 152 6.49 9.62 6.44
N ARG A 153 5.93 9.86 7.62
CA ARG A 153 6.74 10.15 8.81
C ARG A 153 7.44 8.87 9.28
N ALA A 154 8.74 8.95 9.49
CA ALA A 154 9.57 7.85 9.99
C ALA A 154 10.44 8.29 11.18
N ASP A 155 10.78 7.32 12.02
CA ASP A 155 11.78 7.44 13.08
C ASP A 155 13.19 7.61 12.52
N ASP A 156 13.46 6.94 11.40
CA ASP A 156 14.75 6.96 10.69
C ASP A 156 14.50 7.06 9.17
N PRO A 157 14.35 8.30 8.63
CA PRO A 157 14.12 8.51 7.20
C PRO A 157 15.18 7.91 6.29
N GLU A 158 16.46 7.96 6.70
CA GLU A 158 17.59 7.46 5.91
C GLU A 158 17.56 5.95 5.79
N LEU A 159 17.31 5.24 6.88
CA LEU A 159 17.14 3.79 6.84
C LEU A 159 15.96 3.40 5.94
N LYS A 160 14.81 4.10 6.02
CA LYS A 160 13.67 3.76 5.15
C LYS A 160 13.99 4.02 3.68
N ALA A 161 14.53 5.19 3.35
CA ALA A 161 14.81 5.58 1.98
C ALA A 161 15.85 4.66 1.33
N SER A 162 16.98 4.44 2.01
CA SER A 162 18.04 3.54 1.52
C SER A 162 17.52 2.11 1.35
N THR A 163 16.75 1.58 2.31
CA THR A 163 16.21 0.23 2.20
C THR A 163 15.28 0.07 0.99
N LEU A 164 14.39 1.02 0.74
CA LEU A 164 13.50 0.99 -0.43
C LEU A 164 14.29 1.14 -1.74
N GLY A 165 15.15 2.15 -1.82
CA GLY A 165 15.93 2.45 -3.02
C GLY A 165 16.88 1.32 -3.40
N GLU A 166 17.60 0.76 -2.44
CA GLU A 166 18.53 -0.34 -2.69
C GLU A 166 17.80 -1.64 -3.07
N LEU A 167 16.66 -1.94 -2.44
CA LEU A 167 15.92 -3.16 -2.74
C LEU A 167 15.28 -3.10 -4.14
N LEU A 168 14.82 -1.94 -4.58
CA LEU A 168 14.23 -1.74 -5.91
C LEU A 168 15.23 -1.26 -6.97
N ALA A 169 16.51 -1.11 -6.62
CA ALA A 169 17.53 -0.48 -7.47
C ALA A 169 17.09 0.90 -8.03
N ALA A 170 16.36 1.66 -7.23
CA ALA A 170 15.80 2.97 -7.57
C ALA A 170 16.71 4.10 -7.06
N PRO A 171 16.79 5.25 -7.77
CA PRO A 171 17.50 6.42 -7.27
C PRO A 171 16.92 6.90 -5.94
N TYR A 172 17.78 7.14 -4.95
CA TYR A 172 17.38 7.64 -3.64
C TYR A 172 18.34 8.69 -3.08
N THR A 173 17.84 9.49 -2.15
CA THR A 173 18.61 10.39 -1.29
C THR A 173 18.44 9.96 0.17
N HIS A 174 19.01 10.72 1.11
CA HIS A 174 18.85 10.46 2.54
C HIS A 174 17.40 10.40 3.04
N ASP A 175 16.41 10.89 2.30
CA ASP A 175 15.03 10.94 2.78
C ASP A 175 13.99 10.63 1.69
N SER A 176 14.41 10.27 0.48
CA SER A 176 13.49 10.14 -0.65
C SER A 176 13.92 9.09 -1.66
N VAL A 177 12.94 8.47 -2.33
CA VAL A 177 13.18 7.48 -3.40
C VAL A 177 12.30 7.82 -4.61
N MET A 178 12.88 7.79 -5.81
CA MET A 178 12.18 7.99 -7.08
C MET A 178 11.80 6.65 -7.70
N LEU A 179 10.51 6.38 -7.86
CA LEU A 179 9.96 5.09 -8.29
C LEU A 179 9.19 5.30 -9.61
N GLY A 180 9.91 5.26 -10.72
CA GLY A 180 9.37 5.76 -11.99
C GLY A 180 9.08 7.25 -11.87
N ASP A 181 7.81 7.63 -11.98
CA ASP A 181 7.36 9.02 -11.85
C ASP A 181 6.83 9.36 -10.44
N THR A 182 6.86 8.42 -9.49
CA THR A 182 6.37 8.62 -8.13
C THR A 182 7.51 8.89 -7.15
N LEU A 183 7.41 9.98 -6.37
CA LEU A 183 8.31 10.29 -5.26
C LEU A 183 7.77 9.70 -3.95
N VAL A 184 8.54 8.84 -3.29
CA VAL A 184 8.29 8.48 -1.89
C VAL A 184 9.26 9.26 -1.00
N ARG A 185 8.73 10.10 -0.10
CA ARG A 185 9.52 10.88 0.86
C ARG A 185 9.27 10.39 2.28
N PHE A 186 10.34 10.07 2.99
CA PHE A 186 10.32 9.81 4.42
C PHE A 186 10.68 11.11 5.15
N VAL A 187 9.80 11.60 6.01
CA VAL A 187 10.03 12.82 6.80
C VAL A 187 10.28 12.46 8.27
N PRO A 188 11.04 13.27 9.03
CA PRO A 188 11.34 12.99 10.43
C PRO A 188 10.09 13.08 11.34
N ASP A 189 10.29 12.86 12.64
CA ASP A 189 9.27 12.90 13.69
C ASP A 189 8.14 11.87 13.48
N GLY A 190 8.49 10.74 12.86
CA GLY A 190 7.62 9.58 12.75
C GLY A 190 7.76 8.60 13.90
N PRO A 191 6.84 7.64 13.98
CA PRO A 191 6.89 6.61 15.00
C PRO A 191 7.95 5.55 14.68
N GLN A 192 8.39 4.84 15.71
CA GLN A 192 9.23 3.66 15.54
C GLN A 192 8.50 2.57 14.72
N GLY A 193 9.25 1.93 13.83
CA GLY A 193 8.77 0.79 13.03
C GLY A 193 8.03 1.24 11.78
N ARG A 194 6.71 0.99 11.72
CA ARG A 194 5.87 1.30 10.55
C ARG A 194 5.78 2.81 10.36
N PRO A 195 6.14 3.33 9.18
CA PRO A 195 6.05 4.76 8.94
C PRO A 195 4.58 5.19 8.85
N GLN A 196 4.31 6.41 9.28
CA GLN A 196 2.97 6.99 9.37
C GLN A 196 2.66 7.81 8.11
N LEU A 197 1.46 7.69 7.56
CA LEU A 197 1.02 8.51 6.44
C LEU A 197 1.05 10.00 6.84
N HIS A 198 1.80 10.81 6.10
CA HIS A 198 1.87 12.26 6.29
C HIS A 198 1.04 13.01 5.26
N ALA A 199 1.26 12.72 3.98
CA ALA A 199 0.58 13.36 2.87
C ALA A 199 0.66 12.49 1.60
N GLU A 200 -0.27 12.75 0.69
CA GLU A 200 -0.30 12.17 -0.65
C GLU A 200 -0.58 13.27 -1.66
N LEU A 201 0.09 13.21 -2.79
CA LEU A 201 -0.22 14.01 -3.97
C LEU A 201 -0.66 13.08 -5.09
N PHE A 202 -1.89 13.31 -5.56
CA PHE A 202 -2.43 12.66 -6.74
C PHE A 202 -2.57 13.69 -7.86
N VAL A 203 -2.29 13.30 -9.11
CA VAL A 203 -2.40 14.16 -10.29
C VAL A 203 -3.12 13.46 -11.44
#